data_AF-A0A537VVG1-F1
#
_entry.id   AF-A0A537VVG1-F1
#
_cell.length_a   1.000
_cell.length_b   1.000
_cell.length_c   1.000
_cell.angle_alpha   90.00
_cell.angle_beta   90.00
_cell.angle_gamma   90.00
#
_symmetry.space_group_name_H-M   'P 1'
#
loop_
_entity.id
_entity.type
_entity.pdbx_description
1 polymer ?
#
loop_
_entity_poly.entity_id
_entity_poly.type
_entity_poly.pdbx_seq_one_letter_code
_entity_poly.pdbx_strand_id
1 'polypeptide(L)'
;QVDNFKRFVAGVYAQAEPRDVRELMLENLWEEHGEGDPSRDHTVLVARFGRALGAEIPNEYDVEPIPESRRWIDRILGICEREHFVVGLSALSYGIEARTRTMSFLGTIYRDRYGMSEYDLEFFFMHLEADEEHAGRAIELVGKYCTTEDLLARSKWAVGEVLDATRVVAEGMERVCSA
;
A
#
# COMPACT_ATOMS: atom_id res chain seq x y z
N GLN A 1 7.33 4.70 -1.84
CA GLN A 1 6.10 4.30 -1.12
C GLN A 1 5.84 2.81 -1.28
N VAL A 2 5.68 2.31 -2.52
CA VAL A 2 5.40 0.88 -2.80
C VAL A 2 6.40 -0.07 -2.12
N ASP A 3 7.70 0.11 -2.31
CA ASP A 3 8.68 -0.77 -1.63
C ASP A 3 8.59 -0.75 -0.09
N ASN A 4 8.22 0.40 0.49
CA ASN A 4 8.09 0.50 1.94
C ASN A 4 6.80 -0.12 2.48
N PHE A 5 5.81 -0.43 1.63
CA PHE A 5 4.58 -1.09 2.06
C PHE A 5 4.86 -2.44 2.72
N LYS A 6 5.80 -3.22 2.17
CA LYS A 6 6.33 -4.47 2.75
C LYS A 6 6.78 -4.29 4.20
N ARG A 7 7.43 -3.16 4.52
CA ARG A 7 7.87 -2.87 5.90
C ARG A 7 6.68 -2.60 6.83
N PHE A 8 5.61 -1.98 6.33
CA PHE A 8 4.41 -1.76 7.13
C PHE A 8 3.71 -3.07 7.45
N VAL A 9 3.55 -3.94 6.44
CA VAL A 9 2.98 -5.29 6.60
C VAL A 9 3.82 -6.11 7.59
N ALA A 10 5.15 -6.07 7.47
CA ALA A 10 6.05 -6.72 8.41
C ALA A 10 5.93 -6.18 9.85
N GLY A 11 5.70 -4.87 10.02
CA GLY A 11 5.42 -4.27 11.33
C GLY A 11 4.18 -4.86 11.98
N VAL A 12 3.06 -4.94 11.22
CA VAL A 12 1.82 -5.55 11.71
C VAL A 12 2.01 -7.04 12.01
N TYR A 13 2.71 -7.78 11.12
CA TYR A 13 3.07 -9.18 11.34
C TYR A 13 3.81 -9.37 12.67
N ALA A 14 4.81 -8.54 12.94
CA ALA A 14 5.64 -8.63 14.14
C ALA A 14 4.85 -8.32 15.43
N GLN A 15 3.89 -7.40 15.38
CA GLN A 15 3.04 -7.04 16.52
C GLN A 15 1.89 -8.02 16.76
N ALA A 16 1.51 -8.82 15.76
CA ALA A 16 0.35 -9.69 15.84
C ALA A 16 0.60 -10.94 16.69
N GLU A 17 -0.04 -11.03 17.86
CA GLU A 17 -0.14 -12.27 18.65
C GLU A 17 -1.08 -13.33 18.03
N PRO A 18 -2.22 -12.96 17.40
CA PRO A 18 -3.08 -13.94 16.73
C PRO A 18 -2.42 -14.56 15.50
N ARG A 19 -2.56 -15.88 15.35
CA ARG A 19 -1.95 -16.63 14.25
C ARG A 19 -2.55 -16.28 12.89
N ASP A 20 -3.86 -16.16 12.82
CA ASP A 20 -4.60 -15.84 11.60
C ASP A 20 -4.21 -14.47 11.02
N VAL A 21 -3.94 -13.48 11.87
CA VAL A 21 -3.39 -12.19 11.45
C VAL A 21 -1.98 -12.35 10.87
N ARG A 22 -1.11 -13.14 11.52
CA ARG A 22 0.24 -13.40 10.97
C ARG A 22 0.21 -14.16 9.65
N GLU A 23 -0.71 -15.10 9.47
CA GLU A 23 -0.89 -15.83 8.21
C GLU A 23 -1.29 -14.88 7.09
N LEU A 24 -2.28 -14.01 7.33
CA LEU A 24 -2.67 -12.99 6.34
C LEU A 24 -1.51 -12.04 5.99
N MET A 25 -0.78 -11.54 6.99
CA MET A 25 0.34 -10.63 6.73
C MET A 25 1.52 -11.33 6.02
N LEU A 26 1.71 -12.63 6.24
CA LEU A 26 2.71 -13.43 5.52
C LEU A 26 2.34 -13.61 4.05
N GLU A 27 1.07 -13.92 3.78
CA GLU A 27 0.53 -14.03 2.40
C GLU A 27 0.70 -12.71 1.66
N ASN A 28 0.32 -11.59 2.30
CA ASN A 28 0.49 -10.25 1.74
C ASN A 28 1.97 -9.93 1.45
N LEU A 29 2.90 -10.22 2.37
CA LEU A 29 4.34 -10.07 2.10
C LEU A 29 4.83 -10.91 0.93
N TRP A 30 4.34 -12.14 0.80
CA TRP A 30 4.74 -13.03 -0.28
C TRP A 30 4.30 -12.49 -1.64
N GLU A 31 3.08 -11.98 -1.73
CA GLU A 31 2.53 -11.34 -2.93
C GLU A 31 3.28 -10.05 -3.28
N GLU A 32 3.50 -9.16 -2.32
CA GLU A 32 4.23 -7.89 -2.52
C GLU A 32 5.67 -8.12 -3.03
N HIS A 33 6.27 -9.27 -2.71
CA HIS A 33 7.57 -9.72 -3.20
C HIS A 33 7.52 -10.52 -4.52
N GLY A 34 6.37 -10.54 -5.20
CA GLY A 34 6.20 -11.14 -6.52
C GLY A 34 6.01 -12.66 -6.51
N GLU A 35 5.62 -13.24 -5.36
CA GLU A 35 5.32 -14.67 -5.23
C GLU A 35 6.48 -15.60 -5.67
N GLY A 36 7.72 -15.15 -5.46
CA GLY A 36 8.92 -15.89 -5.84
C GLY A 36 9.41 -15.63 -7.27
N ASP A 37 8.70 -14.79 -8.03
CA ASP A 37 9.17 -14.20 -9.28
C ASP A 37 9.60 -12.74 -9.03
N PRO A 38 10.92 -12.46 -8.98
CA PRO A 38 11.41 -11.10 -8.77
C PRO A 38 10.94 -10.09 -9.81
N SER A 39 10.56 -10.53 -11.02
CA SER A 39 10.05 -9.65 -12.07
C SER A 39 8.63 -9.13 -11.79
N ARG A 40 7.94 -9.77 -10.84
CA ARG A 40 6.59 -9.42 -10.37
C ARG A 40 6.58 -8.75 -9.00
N ASP A 41 7.74 -8.47 -8.39
CA ASP A 41 7.80 -7.62 -7.19
C ASP A 41 7.10 -6.28 -7.48
N HIS A 42 6.21 -5.85 -6.58
CA HIS A 42 5.37 -4.68 -6.80
C HIS A 42 6.19 -3.40 -7.06
N THR A 43 7.39 -3.33 -6.49
CA THR A 43 8.35 -2.23 -6.70
C THR A 43 8.90 -2.24 -8.14
N VAL A 44 9.18 -3.43 -8.69
CA VAL A 44 9.61 -3.60 -10.07
C VAL A 44 8.48 -3.22 -11.04
N LEU A 45 7.25 -3.65 -10.75
CA LEU A 45 6.09 -3.39 -11.59
C LEU A 45 5.73 -1.90 -11.63
N VAL A 46 5.71 -1.20 -10.49
CA VAL A 46 5.44 0.25 -10.48
C VAL A 46 6.57 1.05 -11.13
N ALA A 47 7.83 0.60 -11.01
CA ALA A 47 8.95 1.23 -11.69
C ALA A 47 8.90 1.02 -13.20
N ARG A 48 8.43 -0.15 -13.68
CA ARG A 48 8.16 -0.40 -15.10
C ARG A 48 7.17 0.60 -15.66
N PHE A 49 6.06 0.84 -14.96
CA PHE A 49 5.09 1.89 -15.33
C PHE A 49 5.77 3.27 -15.43
N GLY A 50 6.57 3.65 -14.41
CA GLY A 50 7.30 4.92 -14.43
C GLY A 50 8.26 5.05 -15.63
N ARG A 51 9.01 4.00 -15.95
CA ARG A 51 9.91 3.95 -17.11
C ARG A 51 9.15 4.06 -18.43
N ALA A 52 7.98 3.42 -18.56
CA ALA A 52 7.13 3.53 -19.74
C ALA A 52 6.61 4.96 -19.97
N LEU A 53 6.49 5.76 -18.90
CA LEU A 53 6.19 7.19 -18.96
C LEU A 53 7.42 8.08 -19.21
N GLY A 54 8.62 7.49 -19.33
CA GLY A 54 9.87 8.19 -19.61
C GLY A 54 10.69 8.58 -18.37
N ALA A 55 10.35 8.08 -17.17
CA ALA A 55 11.15 8.34 -15.98
C ALA A 55 12.47 7.55 -15.99
N GLU A 56 13.57 8.20 -15.62
CA GLU A 56 14.86 7.55 -15.40
C GLU A 56 14.91 6.94 -13.99
N ILE A 57 14.69 5.62 -13.91
CA ILE A 57 14.70 4.86 -12.66
C ILE A 57 15.78 3.78 -12.76
N PRO A 58 17.05 4.09 -12.44
CA PRO A 58 18.16 3.14 -12.57
C PRO A 58 18.12 2.04 -11.49
N ASN A 59 17.57 2.34 -10.32
CA ASN A 59 17.33 1.40 -9.24
C ASN A 59 16.00 1.71 -8.57
N GLU A 60 15.00 0.85 -8.77
CA GLU A 60 13.66 1.00 -8.20
C GLU A 60 13.61 0.91 -6.68
N TYR A 61 14.63 0.31 -6.05
CA TYR A 61 14.75 0.20 -4.59
C TYR A 61 15.50 1.37 -3.95
N ASP A 62 16.07 2.28 -4.76
CA ASP A 62 16.84 3.45 -4.29
C ASP A 62 16.32 4.74 -4.93
N VAL A 63 15.00 4.93 -4.84
CA VAL A 63 14.32 6.14 -5.32
C VAL A 63 14.12 7.09 -4.14
N GLU A 64 14.74 8.27 -4.20
CA GLU A 64 14.57 9.30 -3.17
C GLU A 64 13.14 9.88 -3.21
N PRO A 65 12.34 9.69 -2.14
CA PRO A 65 10.99 10.24 -2.10
C PRO A 65 11.00 11.76 -1.89
N ILE A 66 10.01 12.45 -2.44
CA ILE A 66 9.74 13.85 -2.05
C ILE A 66 9.48 13.94 -0.52
N PRO A 67 9.71 15.10 0.12
CA PRO A 67 9.58 15.24 1.57
C PRO A 67 8.23 14.77 2.13
N GLU A 68 7.14 14.99 1.40
CA GLU A 68 5.79 14.56 1.77
C GLU A 68 5.66 13.04 1.75
N SER A 69 6.20 12.38 0.72
CA SER A 69 6.24 10.92 0.63
C SER A 69 7.11 10.31 1.72
N ARG A 70 8.23 10.95 2.09
CA ARG A 70 9.06 10.52 3.23
C ARG A 70 8.27 10.58 4.55
N ARG A 71 7.59 11.70 4.81
CA ARG A 71 6.71 11.85 6.00
C ARG A 71 5.58 10.84 6.02
N TRP A 72 4.98 10.55 4.86
CA TRP A 72 3.95 9.52 4.72
C TRP A 72 4.50 8.14 5.13
N ILE A 73 5.69 7.78 4.64
CA ILE A 73 6.35 6.51 4.99
C ILE A 73 6.62 6.44 6.49
N ASP A 74 7.25 7.46 7.06
CA ASP A 74 7.64 7.47 8.48
C ASP A 74 6.43 7.39 9.42
N ARG A 75 5.34 8.08 9.07
CA ARG A 75 4.09 8.08 9.85
C ARG A 75 3.45 6.69 9.88
N ILE A 76 3.28 6.07 8.72
CA ILE A 76 2.59 4.77 8.61
C ILE A 76 3.44 3.66 9.20
N LEU A 77 4.75 3.67 8.92
CA LEU A 77 5.67 2.75 9.57
C LEU A 77 5.58 2.86 11.09
N GLY A 78 5.54 4.09 11.62
CA GLY A 78 5.40 4.32 13.04
C GLY A 78 4.12 3.74 13.65
N ILE A 79 3.00 3.82 12.93
CA ILE A 79 1.74 3.19 13.35
C ILE A 79 1.90 1.67 13.38
N CYS A 80 2.37 1.08 12.28
CA CYS A 80 2.48 -0.39 12.13
C CYS A 80 3.50 -1.02 13.10
N GLU A 81 4.57 -0.31 13.47
CA GLU A 81 5.61 -0.83 14.36
C GLU A 81 5.30 -0.62 15.85
N ARG A 82 4.50 0.38 16.22
CA ARG A 82 4.36 0.83 17.62
C ARG A 82 2.96 0.71 18.20
N GLU A 83 1.93 0.72 17.35
CA GLU A 83 0.54 0.57 17.81
C GLU A 83 0.18 -0.91 17.97
N HIS A 84 -0.96 -1.15 18.62
CA HIS A 84 -1.54 -2.50 18.69
C HIS A 84 -1.82 -3.03 17.27
N PHE A 85 -1.57 -4.33 17.03
CA PHE A 85 -1.64 -4.90 15.67
C PHE A 85 -2.95 -4.57 14.93
N VAL A 86 -4.10 -4.57 15.62
CA VAL A 86 -5.41 -4.26 15.00
C VAL A 86 -5.51 -2.81 14.53
N VAL A 87 -4.81 -1.89 15.18
CA VAL A 87 -4.73 -0.47 14.79
C VAL A 87 -3.89 -0.35 13.51
N GLY A 88 -2.74 -1.03 13.46
CA GLY A 88 -1.92 -1.12 12.24
C GLY A 88 -2.65 -1.79 11.09
N LEU A 89 -3.29 -2.93 11.34
CA LEU A 89 -4.11 -3.67 10.36
C LEU A 89 -5.24 -2.79 9.82
N SER A 90 -5.91 -2.01 10.68
CA SER A 90 -6.95 -1.07 10.26
C SER A 90 -6.37 0.04 9.37
N ALA A 91 -5.19 0.55 9.69
CA ALA A 91 -4.51 1.58 8.90
C ALA A 91 -4.18 1.08 7.48
N LEU A 92 -3.68 -0.16 7.35
CA LEU A 92 -3.36 -0.76 6.05
C LEU A 92 -4.63 -1.06 5.24
N SER A 93 -5.54 -1.84 5.82
CA SER A 93 -6.75 -2.30 5.12
C SER A 93 -7.68 -1.17 4.69
N TYR A 94 -8.09 -0.31 5.63
CA TYR A 94 -9.01 0.80 5.32
C TYR A 94 -8.31 2.04 4.76
N GLY A 95 -7.07 2.30 5.16
CA GLY A 95 -6.36 3.52 4.77
C GLY A 95 -5.62 3.41 3.43
N ILE A 96 -5.13 2.23 3.08
CA ILE A 96 -4.30 2.01 1.88
C ILE A 96 -5.02 1.11 0.88
N GLU A 97 -5.35 -0.13 1.28
CA GLU A 97 -5.81 -1.20 0.39
C GLU A 97 -7.28 -1.03 -0.05
N ALA A 98 -8.11 -0.31 0.69
CA ALA A 98 -9.49 -0.03 0.28
C ALA A 98 -9.63 0.81 -1.02
N ARG A 99 -8.52 1.23 -1.65
CA ARG A 99 -8.48 2.07 -2.85
C ARG A 99 -8.18 1.32 -4.16
N THR A 100 -8.17 0.00 -4.14
CA THR A 100 -7.69 -0.84 -5.25
C THR A 100 -8.55 -0.74 -6.52
N ARG A 101 -9.86 -0.52 -6.36
CA ARG A 101 -10.76 -0.18 -7.49
C ARG A 101 -10.38 1.12 -8.21
N THR A 102 -9.76 2.06 -7.50
CA THR A 102 -9.25 3.30 -8.13
C THR A 102 -8.04 3.00 -9.01
N MET A 103 -7.18 2.05 -8.61
CA MET A 103 -5.99 1.68 -9.38
C MET A 103 -6.38 1.04 -10.72
N SER A 104 -7.30 0.08 -10.73
CA SER A 104 -7.74 -0.56 -11.97
C SER A 104 -8.48 0.41 -12.91
N PHE A 105 -9.22 1.36 -12.36
CA PHE A 105 -9.80 2.47 -13.11
C PHE A 105 -8.73 3.34 -13.78
N LEU A 106 -7.67 3.72 -13.05
CA LEU A 106 -6.54 4.46 -13.61
C LEU A 106 -5.82 3.66 -14.70
N GLY A 107 -5.59 2.36 -14.48
CA GLY A 107 -5.01 1.47 -15.49
C GLY A 107 -5.81 1.46 -16.80
N THR A 108 -7.14 1.44 -16.70
CA THR A 108 -8.04 1.55 -17.86
C THR A 108 -7.88 2.88 -18.59
N ILE A 109 -7.75 4.00 -17.86
CA ILE A 109 -7.48 5.31 -18.46
C ILE A 109 -6.13 5.31 -19.19
N TYR A 110 -5.06 4.80 -18.56
CA TYR A 110 -3.73 4.77 -19.17
C TYR A 110 -3.69 3.93 -20.45
N ARG A 111 -4.38 2.78 -20.46
CA ARG A 111 -4.54 1.97 -21.66
C ARG A 111 -5.31 2.72 -22.74
N ASP A 112 -6.52 3.18 -22.43
CA ASP A 112 -7.48 3.65 -23.44
C ASP A 112 -7.15 5.06 -23.95
N ARG A 113 -6.54 5.91 -23.12
CA ARG A 113 -6.23 7.33 -23.46
C ARG A 113 -4.77 7.58 -23.80
N TYR A 114 -3.85 6.79 -23.24
CA TYR A 114 -2.41 7.00 -23.40
C TYR A 114 -1.73 5.87 -24.16
N GLY A 115 -2.47 4.82 -24.56
CA GLY A 115 -1.95 3.74 -25.42
C GLY A 115 -0.90 2.86 -24.75
N MET A 116 -0.84 2.85 -23.42
CA MET A 116 0.12 2.03 -22.68
C MET A 116 -0.22 0.55 -22.81
N SER A 117 0.80 -0.31 -22.85
CA SER A 117 0.62 -1.74 -23.00
C SER A 117 0.16 -2.40 -21.71
N GLU A 118 -0.44 -3.59 -21.79
CA GLU A 118 -0.77 -4.39 -20.60
C GLU A 118 0.46 -4.73 -19.77
N TYR A 119 1.61 -4.94 -20.42
CA TYR A 119 2.89 -5.20 -19.76
C TYR A 119 3.34 -4.03 -18.88
N ASP A 120 3.14 -2.79 -19.34
CA ASP A 120 3.49 -1.57 -18.58
C ASP A 120 2.50 -1.28 -17.45
N LEU A 121 1.28 -1.81 -17.56
CA LEU A 121 0.17 -1.55 -16.64
C LEU A 121 -0.11 -2.69 -15.67
N GLU A 122 0.71 -3.75 -15.65
CA GLU A 122 0.52 -4.93 -14.80
C GLU A 122 0.23 -4.57 -13.33
N PHE A 123 0.95 -3.60 -12.76
CA PHE A 123 0.76 -3.10 -11.40
C PHE A 123 -0.68 -2.64 -11.09
N PHE A 124 -1.36 -2.03 -12.07
CA PHE A 124 -2.71 -1.47 -11.90
C PHE A 124 -3.80 -2.54 -11.92
N PHE A 125 -3.50 -3.72 -12.46
CA PHE A 125 -4.48 -4.79 -12.67
C PHE A 125 -4.24 -6.02 -11.79
N MET A 126 -3.04 -6.23 -11.26
CA MET A 126 -2.73 -7.39 -10.39
C MET A 126 -3.60 -7.46 -9.12
N HIS A 127 -4.01 -6.29 -8.64
CA HIS A 127 -4.85 -6.08 -7.45
C HIS A 127 -6.35 -6.33 -7.69
N LEU A 128 -6.79 -6.56 -8.94
CA LEU A 128 -8.21 -6.79 -9.25
C LEU A 128 -8.74 -8.12 -8.71
N GLU A 129 -7.90 -9.16 -8.68
CA GLU A 129 -8.29 -10.49 -8.18
C GLU A 129 -7.79 -10.76 -6.75
N ALA A 130 -6.61 -10.24 -6.38
CA ALA A 130 -5.98 -10.48 -5.08
C ALA A 130 -6.58 -9.65 -3.91
N ASP A 131 -7.01 -8.41 -4.15
CA ASP A 131 -7.39 -7.52 -3.04
C ASP A 131 -8.82 -7.67 -2.51
N GLU A 132 -9.76 -8.24 -3.27
CA GLU A 132 -11.09 -8.53 -2.71
C GLU A 132 -11.00 -9.60 -1.60
N GLU A 133 -10.03 -10.52 -1.69
CA GLU A 133 -9.80 -11.53 -0.67
C GLU A 133 -8.99 -10.99 0.52
N HIS A 134 -7.90 -10.27 0.27
CA HIS A 134 -7.02 -9.73 1.31
C HIS A 134 -7.67 -8.62 2.13
N ALA A 135 -8.28 -7.62 1.47
CA ALA A 135 -9.01 -6.57 2.17
C ALA A 135 -10.24 -7.14 2.90
N GLY A 136 -10.94 -8.11 2.29
CA GLY A 136 -12.06 -8.81 2.93
C GLY A 136 -11.66 -9.51 4.23
N ARG A 137 -10.62 -10.35 4.16
CA ARG A 137 -10.08 -11.07 5.33
C ARG A 137 -9.50 -10.12 6.37
N ALA A 138 -8.81 -9.05 5.96
CA ALA A 138 -8.31 -8.04 6.88
C ALA A 138 -9.45 -7.35 7.64
N ILE A 139 -10.54 -6.98 6.95
CA ILE A 139 -11.73 -6.37 7.56
C ILE A 139 -12.40 -7.31 8.56
N GLU A 140 -12.52 -8.59 8.22
CA GLU A 140 -13.04 -9.61 9.14
C GLU A 140 -12.19 -9.73 10.41
N LEU A 141 -10.86 -9.74 10.26
CA LEU A 141 -9.93 -9.78 11.39
C LEU A 141 -9.96 -8.50 12.23
N VAL A 142 -10.11 -7.33 11.60
CA VAL A 142 -10.36 -6.07 12.33
C VAL A 142 -11.64 -6.19 13.14
N GLY A 143 -12.74 -6.65 12.54
CA GLY A 143 -14.01 -6.87 13.25
C GLY A 143 -13.91 -7.86 14.41
N LYS A 144 -13.08 -8.89 14.26
CA LYS A 144 -12.82 -9.92 15.28
C LYS A 144 -11.99 -9.40 16.46
N TYR A 145 -10.96 -8.58 16.20
CA TYR A 145 -9.97 -8.19 17.21
C TYR A 145 -10.10 -6.76 17.73
N CYS A 146 -10.85 -5.89 17.05
CA CYS A 146 -11.12 -4.53 17.51
C CYS A 146 -12.30 -4.53 18.50
N THR A 147 -12.08 -5.10 19.69
CA THR A 147 -13.16 -5.45 20.63
C THR A 147 -13.41 -4.41 21.74
N THR A 148 -12.65 -3.32 21.77
CA THR A 148 -12.80 -2.26 22.78
C THR A 148 -13.00 -0.89 22.13
N GLU A 149 -13.62 0.04 22.87
CA GLU A 149 -13.80 1.42 22.40
C GLU A 149 -12.46 2.13 22.18
N ASP A 150 -11.44 1.84 23.02
CA ASP A 150 -10.09 2.38 22.84
C ASP A 150 -9.45 1.90 21.53
N LEU A 151 -9.51 0.59 21.25
CA LEU A 151 -8.99 0.04 20.01
C LEU A 151 -9.73 0.59 18.80
N LEU A 152 -11.05 0.78 18.89
CA LEU A 152 -11.84 1.39 17.82
C LEU A 152 -11.44 2.85 17.59
N ALA A 153 -11.28 3.64 18.65
CA ALA A 153 -10.87 5.03 18.55
C ALA A 153 -9.48 5.17 17.91
N ARG A 154 -8.51 4.36 18.36
CA ARG A 154 -7.15 4.32 17.82
C ARG A 154 -7.10 3.82 16.38
N SER A 155 -7.91 2.83 16.03
CA SER A 155 -8.02 2.33 14.65
C SER A 155 -8.57 3.41 13.70
N LYS A 156 -9.63 4.13 14.11
CA LYS A 156 -10.16 5.27 13.35
C LYS A 156 -9.14 6.39 13.19
N TRP A 157 -8.41 6.71 14.27
CA TRP A 157 -7.32 7.68 14.22
C TRP A 157 -6.25 7.25 13.21
N ALA A 158 -5.77 6.01 13.27
CA ALA A 158 -4.75 5.49 12.37
C ALA A 158 -5.17 5.54 10.89
N VAL A 159 -6.43 5.20 10.59
CA VAL A 159 -6.99 5.37 9.24
C VAL A 159 -6.99 6.85 8.84
N GLY A 160 -7.40 7.74 9.75
CA GLY A 160 -7.36 9.19 9.51
C GLY A 160 -5.95 9.71 9.20
N GLU A 161 -4.94 9.23 9.93
CA GLU A 161 -3.53 9.59 9.70
C GLU A 161 -3.04 9.18 8.31
N VAL A 162 -3.43 8.00 7.82
CA VAL A 162 -3.09 7.51 6.48
C VAL A 162 -3.74 8.38 5.40
N LEU A 163 -5.02 8.74 5.58
CA LEU A 163 -5.76 9.57 4.64
C LEU A 163 -5.20 11.00 4.59
N ASP A 164 -4.95 11.61 5.74
CA ASP A 164 -4.32 12.93 5.84
C ASP A 164 -2.94 12.94 5.19
N ALA A 165 -2.10 11.95 5.51
CA ALA A 165 -0.78 11.84 4.90
C ALA A 165 -0.89 11.68 3.38
N THR A 166 -1.86 10.91 2.89
CA THR A 166 -2.03 10.72 1.43
C THR A 166 -2.44 12.03 0.75
N ARG A 167 -3.32 12.83 1.38
CA ARG A 167 -3.64 14.18 0.89
C ARG A 167 -2.38 15.04 0.78
N VAL A 168 -1.53 15.04 1.80
CA VAL A 168 -0.27 15.80 1.79
C VAL A 168 0.68 15.34 0.67
N VAL A 169 0.72 14.03 0.39
CA VAL A 169 1.48 13.52 -0.77
C VAL A 169 0.92 14.08 -2.08
N ALA A 170 -0.40 14.10 -2.26
CA ALA A 170 -1.03 14.66 -3.45
C ALA A 170 -0.70 16.15 -3.64
N GLU A 171 -0.72 16.95 -2.56
CA GLU A 171 -0.30 18.36 -2.57
C GLU A 171 1.19 18.52 -2.92
N GLY A 172 2.04 17.63 -2.41
CA GLY A 172 3.46 17.57 -2.77
C GLY A 172 3.67 17.25 -4.26
N MET A 173 2.88 16.32 -4.80
CA MET A 173 2.91 15.98 -6.23
C MET A 173 2.43 17.15 -7.09
N GLU A 174 1.34 17.83 -6.73
CA GLU A 174 0.87 19.03 -7.43
C GLU A 174 1.97 20.10 -7.48
N ARG A 175 2.60 20.38 -6.34
CA ARG A 175 3.70 21.35 -6.29
C ARG A 175 4.86 20.99 -7.22
N VAL A 176 5.21 19.70 -7.34
CA VAL A 176 6.33 19.24 -8.19
C VAL A 176 5.94 19.21 -9.66
N CYS A 177 4.71 18.80 -9.99
CA CYS A 177 4.25 18.60 -11.36
C CYS A 177 3.69 19.86 -12.02
N SER A 178 3.25 20.86 -11.23
CA SER A 178 2.66 22.11 -11.72
C SER A 178 3.61 23.30 -11.67
N ALA A 179 4.87 23.09 -11.27
CA ALA A 179 5.94 24.08 -11.33
C ALA A 179 6.58 24.13 -12.73
#